data_AF-A0A3A0DX79-F1
#
_entry.id   AF-A0A3A0DX79-F1
#
_cell.length_a   1.000
_cell.length_b   1.000
_cell.length_c   1.000
_cell.angle_alpha   90.00
_cell.angle_beta   90.00
_cell.angle_gamma   90.00
#
_symmetry.space_group_name_H-M   'P 1'
#
loop_
_entity.id
_entity.type
_entity.pdbx_description
1 polymer ?
#
loop_
_entity_poly.entity_id
_entity_poly.type
_entity_poly.pdbx_seq_one_letter_code
_entity_poly.pdbx_strand_id
1 'polypeptide(L)'
;MHAAKTATGSEQLKRGKVPFALGDGGLGGEPRRRARFVGLSMPIEFACPNGHILKAPEERAGKTGKCPKCGVAFVVPSAEEPIEDFEAEAPPAGPPDETAAESPVAETSTSAAPSDSATAASPVAAAEPEKPAPEETITFLCPNGHKLTSPARLQGKAGKCPHCGEKFRVPMLDEAEEEPEEFGVEENEYAFAEEGVDEFAEEGEFGDEIPDDALVEEELGPPHPTRLLFERLFREREHGGKLRLHLSEGGVLDADFYARRYSRGGYGVVASRDDKGNYKITAVHWDAVQRIEVDELVNLPEGVFE
;
A
#
# COMPACT_ATOMS: atom_id res chain seq x y z
N MET A 1 -23.73 -33.48 -44.03
CA MET A 1 -25.13 -33.00 -43.86
C MET A 1 -25.82 -33.86 -42.81
N HIS A 2 -25.71 -33.52 -41.53
CA HIS A 2 -26.67 -33.96 -40.51
C HIS A 2 -26.72 -32.87 -39.43
N ALA A 3 -27.86 -32.18 -39.38
CA ALA A 3 -28.15 -31.08 -38.48
C ALA A 3 -28.58 -31.64 -37.11
N ALA A 4 -27.90 -31.22 -36.03
CA ALA A 4 -28.37 -31.42 -34.67
C ALA A 4 -29.02 -30.13 -34.17
N LYS A 5 -30.32 -30.24 -33.85
CA LYS A 5 -31.19 -29.16 -33.41
C LYS A 5 -30.93 -28.78 -31.95
N THR A 6 -31.04 -27.47 -31.74
CA THR A 6 -31.12 -26.73 -30.48
C THR A 6 -32.26 -27.18 -29.58
N ALA A 7 -32.03 -27.17 -28.27
CA ALA A 7 -33.08 -27.18 -27.24
C ALA A 7 -32.70 -26.19 -26.14
N THR A 8 -33.29 -24.99 -26.23
CA THR A 8 -33.30 -23.94 -25.21
C THR A 8 -34.38 -24.26 -24.17
N GLY A 9 -33.97 -24.61 -22.96
CA GLY A 9 -34.85 -24.78 -21.80
C GLY A 9 -34.81 -23.55 -20.90
N SER A 10 -35.79 -22.66 -21.05
CA SER A 10 -36.02 -21.51 -20.17
C SER A 10 -36.83 -21.94 -18.94
N GLU A 11 -36.17 -22.08 -17.79
CA GLU A 11 -36.83 -22.42 -16.52
C GLU A 11 -37.23 -21.16 -15.76
N GLN A 12 -38.55 -20.93 -15.70
CA GLN A 12 -39.18 -19.85 -14.95
C GLN A 12 -39.30 -20.24 -13.47
N LEU A 13 -38.45 -19.68 -12.60
CA LEU A 13 -38.70 -19.74 -11.15
C LEU A 13 -39.63 -18.62 -10.69
N LYS A 14 -40.77 -19.08 -10.16
CA LYS A 14 -41.91 -18.33 -9.65
C LYS A 14 -41.53 -17.51 -8.40
N ARG A 15 -41.78 -16.19 -8.46
CA ARG A 15 -41.77 -15.31 -7.29
C ARG A 15 -42.94 -15.66 -6.36
N GLY A 16 -42.62 -16.24 -5.20
CA GLY A 16 -43.55 -16.49 -4.11
C GLY A 16 -44.03 -15.20 -3.46
N LYS A 17 -45.34 -15.01 -3.45
CA LYS A 17 -46.06 -13.86 -2.87
C LYS A 17 -46.31 -14.14 -1.39
N VAL A 18 -45.60 -13.46 -0.51
CA VAL A 18 -45.87 -13.50 0.95
C VAL A 18 -47.00 -12.53 1.31
N PRO A 19 -48.02 -12.97 2.08
CA PRO A 19 -49.14 -12.13 2.47
C PRO A 19 -48.77 -11.18 3.62
N PHE A 20 -49.08 -9.90 3.41
CA PHE A 20 -49.08 -8.84 4.40
C PHE A 20 -50.26 -9.06 5.37
N ALA A 21 -49.98 -9.40 6.62
CA ALA A 21 -50.97 -9.40 7.69
C ALA A 21 -50.94 -8.04 8.40
N LEU A 22 -51.96 -7.22 8.13
CA LEU A 22 -52.31 -6.05 8.93
C LEU A 22 -52.92 -6.53 10.24
N GLY A 23 -52.21 -6.29 11.34
CA GLY A 23 -52.70 -6.49 12.70
C GLY A 23 -52.78 -5.14 13.42
N ASP A 24 -53.97 -4.55 13.41
CA ASP A 24 -54.40 -3.50 14.33
C ASP A 24 -54.57 -4.09 15.73
N GLY A 25 -53.94 -3.48 16.74
CA GLY A 25 -54.17 -3.86 18.13
C GLY A 25 -53.34 -3.11 19.16
N GLY A 26 -54.00 -2.24 19.91
CA GLY A 26 -53.83 -2.22 21.37
C GLY A 26 -52.99 -1.10 21.98
N LEU A 27 -53.69 -0.14 22.57
CA LEU A 27 -53.22 0.86 23.52
C LEU A 27 -52.64 0.17 24.78
N GLY A 28 -51.45 0.59 25.21
CA GLY A 28 -50.87 0.20 26.50
C GLY A 28 -49.64 1.03 26.84
N GLY A 29 -49.84 2.10 27.61
CA GLY A 29 -48.75 2.95 28.09
C GLY A 29 -47.89 2.24 29.13
N GLU A 30 -46.65 1.93 28.76
CA GLU A 30 -45.60 1.49 29.68
C GLU A 30 -44.57 2.62 29.92
N PRO A 31 -44.06 2.78 31.15
CA PRO A 31 -43.08 3.81 31.47
C PRO A 31 -41.78 3.53 30.71
N ARG A 32 -41.37 4.52 29.90
CA ARG A 32 -40.14 4.58 29.11
C ARG A 32 -38.91 4.14 29.91
N ARG A 33 -38.62 2.84 29.94
CA ARG A 33 -37.28 2.32 30.21
C ARG A 33 -36.45 2.75 29.00
N ARG A 34 -35.59 3.76 29.19
CA ARG A 34 -34.55 4.13 28.22
C ARG A 34 -33.73 2.87 27.95
N ALA A 35 -34.05 2.18 26.84
CA ALA A 35 -33.18 1.16 26.30
C ALA A 35 -31.85 1.86 26.03
N ARG A 36 -30.83 1.54 26.84
CA ARG A 36 -29.46 1.89 26.55
C ARG A 36 -29.15 1.19 25.23
N PHE A 37 -29.17 1.95 24.13
CA PHE A 37 -28.57 1.51 22.88
C PHE A 37 -27.09 1.27 23.19
N VAL A 38 -26.74 0.00 23.44
CA VAL A 38 -25.35 -0.43 23.48
C VAL A 38 -24.94 -0.52 22.01
N GLY A 39 -24.54 0.64 21.46
CA GLY A 39 -23.92 0.69 20.15
C GLY A 39 -22.72 -0.23 20.17
N LEU A 40 -22.72 -1.23 19.29
CA LEU A 40 -21.57 -2.12 19.07
C LEU A 40 -20.52 -1.33 18.29
N SER A 41 -19.84 -0.39 18.95
CA SER A 41 -18.68 0.31 18.38
C SER A 41 -17.52 -0.67 18.31
N MET A 42 -16.99 -0.88 17.10
CA MET A 42 -15.81 -1.72 16.92
C MET A 42 -14.61 -0.99 17.56
N PRO A 43 -13.81 -1.65 18.41
CA PRO A 43 -12.66 -1.02 19.03
C PRO A 43 -11.59 -0.69 17.97
N ILE A 44 -11.05 0.53 18.00
CA ILE A 44 -9.91 0.97 17.20
C ILE A 44 -8.63 0.46 17.88
N GLU A 45 -7.76 -0.19 17.12
CA GLU A 45 -6.44 -0.65 17.58
C GLU A 45 -5.36 0.31 17.09
N PHE A 46 -4.53 0.83 17.99
CA PHE A 46 -3.44 1.74 17.64
C PHE A 46 -2.28 1.61 18.64
N ALA A 47 -1.09 2.05 18.25
CA ALA A 47 0.09 2.04 19.12
C ALA A 47 0.27 3.39 19.83
N CYS A 48 0.63 3.37 21.12
CA CYS A 48 1.09 4.58 21.79
C CYS A 48 2.49 4.99 21.28
N PRO A 49 2.98 6.22 21.59
CA PRO A 49 4.30 6.69 21.16
C PRO A 49 5.48 5.79 21.56
N ASN A 50 5.32 4.97 22.60
CA ASN A 50 6.33 4.01 23.05
C ASN A 50 6.11 2.59 22.48
N GLY A 51 5.23 2.42 21.49
CA GLY A 51 5.02 1.16 20.77
C GLY A 51 4.03 0.16 21.41
N HIS A 52 3.28 0.53 22.45
CA HIS A 52 2.29 -0.38 23.03
C HIS A 52 0.97 -0.34 22.26
N ILE A 53 0.49 -1.51 21.80
CA ILE A 53 -0.83 -1.64 21.18
C ILE A 53 -1.93 -1.47 22.23
N LEU A 54 -2.84 -0.52 21.97
CA LEU A 54 -4.00 -0.17 22.78
C LEU A 54 -5.28 -0.33 21.95
N LYS A 55 -6.37 -0.71 22.62
CA LYS A 55 -7.71 -0.77 22.03
C LYS A 55 -8.58 0.31 22.68
N ALA A 56 -9.16 1.21 21.89
CA ALA A 56 -10.08 2.23 22.40
C ALA A 56 -11.40 2.21 21.60
N PRO A 57 -12.54 2.50 22.25
CA PRO A 57 -13.78 2.70 21.52
C PRO A 57 -13.68 3.98 20.69
N GLU A 58 -14.38 4.00 19.57
CA GLU A 58 -14.44 5.12 18.62
C GLU A 58 -14.89 6.43 19.28
N GLU A 59 -15.69 6.40 20.35
CA GLU A 59 -16.07 7.58 21.13
C GLU A 59 -14.88 8.32 21.78
N ARG A 60 -13.70 7.69 21.83
CA ARG A 60 -12.45 8.29 22.29
C ARG A 60 -11.54 8.78 21.18
N ALA A 61 -11.88 8.58 19.91
CA ALA A 61 -11.22 9.22 18.79
C ALA A 61 -11.10 10.73 19.01
N GLY A 62 -9.91 11.27 18.72
CA GLY A 62 -9.58 12.69 18.90
C GLY A 62 -9.41 13.15 20.35
N LYS A 63 -9.69 12.32 21.36
CA LYS A 63 -9.53 12.69 22.77
C LYS A 63 -8.13 12.34 23.28
N THR A 64 -7.65 13.13 24.24
CA THR A 64 -6.40 12.86 24.96
C THR A 64 -6.60 11.70 25.94
N GLY A 65 -5.69 10.72 25.87
CA GLY A 65 -5.65 9.54 26.73
C GLY A 65 -4.26 9.35 27.34
N LYS A 66 -4.16 8.46 28.33
CA LYS A 66 -2.87 8.03 28.91
C LYS A 66 -2.67 6.54 28.69
N CYS A 67 -1.46 6.15 28.31
CA CYS A 67 -1.15 4.74 28.08
C CYS A 67 -1.13 4.01 29.44
N PRO A 68 -1.87 2.89 29.61
CA PRO A 68 -1.87 2.14 30.86
C PRO A 68 -0.53 1.44 31.15
N LYS A 69 0.33 1.25 30.15
CA LYS A 69 1.64 0.59 30.32
C LYS A 69 2.78 1.57 30.66
N CYS A 70 2.84 2.73 29.99
CA CYS A 70 3.94 3.69 30.18
C CYS A 70 3.52 5.05 30.77
N GLY A 71 2.23 5.33 30.92
CA GLY A 71 1.73 6.59 31.47
C GLY A 71 1.82 7.82 30.55
N VAL A 72 2.39 7.68 29.35
CA VAL A 72 2.54 8.80 28.41
C VAL A 72 1.16 9.27 27.93
N ALA A 73 0.97 10.59 27.83
CA ALA A 73 -0.22 11.18 27.23
C ALA A 73 -0.13 11.09 25.72
N PHE A 74 -1.24 10.76 25.05
CA PHE A 74 -1.34 10.66 23.60
C PHE A 74 -2.75 11.04 23.15
N VAL A 75 -2.95 11.30 21.86
CA VAL A 75 -4.26 11.56 21.25
C VAL A 75 -4.68 10.31 20.47
N VAL A 76 -5.89 9.81 20.68
CA VAL A 76 -6.41 8.65 19.92
C VAL A 76 -6.69 9.09 18.48
N PRO A 77 -6.13 8.44 17.44
CA PRO A 77 -6.41 8.78 16.05
C PRO A 77 -7.90 8.56 15.72
N SER A 78 -8.48 9.44 14.91
CA SER A 78 -9.84 9.26 14.37
C SER A 78 -9.82 8.23 13.24
N ALA A 79 -10.81 7.33 13.19
CA ALA A 79 -10.90 6.29 12.16
C ALA A 79 -11.40 6.85 10.80
N GLU A 80 -12.09 7.98 10.82
CA GLU A 80 -12.54 8.70 9.62
C GLU A 80 -11.54 9.83 9.35
N GLU A 81 -10.50 9.54 8.57
CA GLU A 81 -10.25 10.16 7.26
C GLU A 81 -9.31 9.21 6.50
N PRO A 82 -9.77 8.49 5.47
CA PRO A 82 -8.85 7.95 4.49
C PRO A 82 -8.04 9.14 3.98
N ILE A 83 -6.72 9.05 4.07
CA ILE A 83 -5.79 10.01 3.52
C ILE A 83 -6.01 9.95 2.01
N GLU A 84 -6.98 10.71 1.50
CA GLU A 84 -7.04 11.05 0.09
C GLU A 84 -5.72 11.74 -0.19
N ASP A 85 -4.99 11.21 -1.15
CA ASP A 85 -3.67 11.66 -1.58
C ASP A 85 -3.63 13.19 -1.69
N PHE A 86 -3.10 13.85 -0.66
CA PHE A 86 -2.68 15.24 -0.77
C PHE A 86 -1.47 15.25 -1.71
N GLU A 87 -1.74 15.50 -2.99
CA GLU A 87 -0.79 16.14 -3.90
C GLU A 87 -0.10 17.28 -3.14
N ALA A 88 1.23 17.22 -3.13
CA ALA A 88 2.09 18.19 -2.49
C ALA A 88 1.95 19.55 -3.19
N GLU A 89 0.95 20.33 -2.82
CA GLU A 89 0.91 21.76 -3.12
C GLU A 89 1.84 22.48 -2.14
N ALA A 90 2.88 23.10 -2.70
CA ALA A 90 3.91 23.83 -1.97
C ALA A 90 3.28 24.93 -1.08
N PRO A 91 3.71 25.08 0.19
CA PRO A 91 3.19 26.13 1.04
C PRO A 91 3.66 27.52 0.56
N PRO A 92 2.76 28.52 0.41
CA PRO A 92 3.18 29.89 0.19
C PRO A 92 3.81 30.46 1.46
N ALA A 93 5.02 31.00 1.31
CA ALA A 93 5.73 31.73 2.36
C ALA A 93 4.93 32.97 2.80
N GLY A 94 4.53 32.99 4.07
CA GLY A 94 3.96 34.15 4.76
C GLY A 94 4.76 34.49 6.03
N PRO A 95 4.95 35.78 6.36
CA PRO A 95 5.88 36.23 7.41
C PRO A 95 5.34 36.03 8.84
N PRO A 96 6.22 35.94 9.85
CA PRO A 96 5.82 35.86 11.26
C PRO A 96 5.44 37.25 11.79
N ASP A 97 4.21 37.38 12.29
CA ASP A 97 3.74 38.55 13.03
C ASP A 97 3.85 38.28 14.55
N GLU A 98 4.54 39.20 15.21
CA GLU A 98 4.63 39.38 16.66
C GLU A 98 3.25 39.46 17.31
N THR A 99 3.03 38.74 18.41
CA THR A 99 2.30 39.33 19.54
C THR A 99 2.57 38.60 20.85
N ALA A 100 3.07 39.38 21.79
CA ALA A 100 3.33 39.05 23.17
C ALA A 100 2.03 39.01 24.01
N ALA A 101 2.01 38.15 25.04
CA ALA A 101 1.40 38.38 26.37
C ALA A 101 1.73 37.15 27.26
N GLU A 102 2.69 37.27 28.18
CA GLU A 102 2.51 37.59 29.61
C GLU A 102 2.34 36.36 30.55
N SER A 103 3.44 36.01 31.23
CA SER A 103 3.67 35.66 32.67
C SER A 103 2.48 35.38 33.62
N PRO A 104 2.61 34.59 34.73
CA PRO A 104 3.70 34.78 35.72
C PRO A 104 4.20 33.59 36.60
N VAL A 105 5.42 33.83 37.13
CA VAL A 105 6.10 33.47 38.41
C VAL A 105 5.79 32.17 39.18
N ALA A 106 6.86 31.41 39.47
CA ALA A 106 7.16 30.87 40.81
C ALA A 106 8.64 30.48 40.94
N GLU A 107 9.27 31.04 41.97
CA GLU A 107 10.68 30.95 42.36
C GLU A 107 11.04 29.58 42.98
N THR A 108 12.29 29.12 42.87
CA THR A 108 13.11 28.70 44.02
C THR A 108 14.60 28.57 43.64
N SER A 109 15.45 29.36 44.31
CA SER A 109 16.92 29.32 44.38
C SER A 109 17.48 27.98 44.89
N THR A 110 18.69 27.52 44.53
CA THR A 110 19.97 27.80 45.26
C THR A 110 21.09 27.02 44.54
N SER A 111 22.06 27.69 43.89
CA SER A 111 23.45 27.98 44.32
C SER A 111 24.36 26.77 44.60
N ALA A 112 25.37 26.55 43.74
CA ALA A 112 26.80 26.66 44.07
C ALA A 112 27.72 26.17 42.92
N ALA A 113 28.52 27.10 42.37
CA ALA A 113 29.76 26.89 41.60
C ALA A 113 30.94 26.58 42.60
N PRO A 114 32.26 26.47 42.23
CA PRO A 114 33.02 26.84 41.01
C PRO A 114 33.96 25.68 40.53
N SER A 115 34.88 25.74 39.55
CA SER A 115 35.83 26.77 39.11
C SER A 115 36.46 26.42 37.76
N ASP A 116 36.78 27.49 37.03
CA ASP A 116 37.90 27.78 36.11
C ASP A 116 38.74 26.65 35.48
N SER A 117 38.90 26.74 34.14
CA SER A 117 40.23 27.03 33.59
C SER A 117 40.15 27.54 32.16
N ALA A 118 40.63 28.77 31.97
CA ALA A 118 40.79 29.46 30.71
C ALA A 118 42.01 28.96 29.94
N THR A 119 41.97 29.03 28.60
CA THR A 119 43.14 29.29 27.74
C THR A 119 42.69 29.95 26.44
N ALA A 120 43.10 31.22 26.28
CA ALA A 120 43.10 32.00 25.04
C ALA A 120 44.20 31.47 24.09
N ALA A 121 44.31 31.73 22.79
CA ALA A 121 43.83 32.79 21.91
C ALA A 121 44.04 32.34 20.44
N SER A 122 43.23 32.83 19.50
CA SER A 122 43.68 33.67 18.37
C SER A 122 42.63 33.80 17.27
N PRO A 123 42.41 35.01 16.71
CA PRO A 123 41.41 35.28 15.69
C PRO A 123 42.01 35.24 14.28
N VAL A 124 41.32 34.60 13.32
CA VAL A 124 41.60 34.75 11.90
C VAL A 124 40.32 35.09 11.16
N ALA A 125 40.36 36.29 10.59
CA ALA A 125 39.74 36.76 9.35
C ALA A 125 38.28 36.39 9.08
N ALA A 126 37.46 37.45 9.09
CA ALA A 126 36.17 37.54 8.44
C ALA A 126 36.25 37.04 6.99
N ALA A 127 35.58 35.93 6.72
CA ALA A 127 35.16 35.51 5.39
C ALA A 127 33.70 35.92 5.22
N GLU A 128 33.45 36.54 4.08
CA GLU A 128 32.15 36.99 3.56
C GLU A 128 31.13 35.84 3.56
N PRO A 129 29.86 36.05 3.95
CA PRO A 129 28.85 35.01 3.96
C PRO A 129 28.46 34.64 2.52
N GLU A 130 29.11 33.62 1.98
CA GLU A 130 28.66 32.92 0.78
C GLU A 130 27.28 32.31 1.04
N LYS A 131 26.38 32.60 0.09
CA LYS A 131 25.00 32.12 0.03
C LYS A 131 25.01 30.58 0.18
N PRO A 132 24.38 29.98 1.20
CA PRO A 132 24.51 28.55 1.46
C PRO A 132 23.95 27.74 0.29
N ALA A 133 24.82 26.93 -0.32
CA ALA A 133 24.42 25.89 -1.24
C ALA A 133 23.40 24.96 -0.56
N PRO A 134 22.42 24.40 -1.29
CA PRO A 134 21.40 23.53 -0.70
C PRO A 134 22.07 22.36 0.02
N GLU A 135 21.79 22.19 1.32
CA GLU A 135 22.34 21.08 2.09
C GLU A 135 21.70 19.78 1.61
N GLU A 136 22.48 18.97 0.90
CA GLU A 136 22.06 17.65 0.45
C GLU A 136 21.70 16.78 1.66
N THR A 137 20.42 16.40 1.73
CA THR A 137 19.89 15.51 2.75
C THR A 137 19.67 14.14 2.13
N ILE A 138 20.21 13.11 2.77
CA ILE A 138 20.04 11.73 2.36
C ILE A 138 19.01 11.05 3.26
N THR A 139 18.19 10.19 2.67
CA THR A 139 17.17 9.42 3.39
C THR A 139 17.54 7.94 3.39
N PHE A 140 17.58 7.31 4.56
CA PHE A 140 17.94 5.90 4.70
C PHE A 140 17.17 5.25 5.86
N LEU A 141 17.23 3.92 5.93
CA LEU A 141 16.56 3.15 6.98
C LEU A 141 17.57 2.71 8.05
N CYS A 142 17.20 2.83 9.32
CA CYS A 142 17.99 2.22 10.39
C CYS A 142 17.85 0.67 10.35
N PRO A 143 18.70 -0.09 11.06
CA PRO A 143 18.62 -1.56 11.09
C PRO A 143 17.28 -2.13 11.56
N ASN A 144 16.47 -1.33 12.27
CA ASN A 144 15.13 -1.68 12.73
C ASN A 144 14.00 -1.16 11.81
N GLY A 145 14.32 -0.64 10.62
CA GLY A 145 13.34 -0.21 9.62
C GLY A 145 12.78 1.21 9.77
N HIS A 146 13.28 2.05 10.67
CA HIS A 146 12.83 3.45 10.77
C HIS A 146 13.48 4.32 9.70
N LYS A 147 12.68 5.08 8.97
CA LYS A 147 13.12 6.07 7.98
C LYS A 147 13.74 7.28 8.67
N LEU A 148 15.00 7.56 8.36
CA LEU A 148 15.78 8.67 8.90
C LEU A 148 16.27 9.55 7.76
N THR A 149 16.26 10.87 8.00
CA THR A 149 16.83 11.86 7.08
C THR A 149 18.04 12.49 7.78
N SER A 150 19.18 12.52 7.10
CA SER A 150 20.43 13.06 7.65
C SER A 150 21.18 13.86 6.59
N PRO A 151 21.89 14.93 6.95
CA PRO A 151 22.74 15.65 6.01
C PRO A 151 23.87 14.76 5.49
N ALA A 152 24.27 14.95 4.22
CA ALA A 152 25.34 14.20 3.57
C ALA A 152 26.67 14.24 4.35
N ARG A 153 26.93 15.31 5.11
CA ARG A 153 28.12 15.45 5.98
C ARG A 153 28.22 14.42 7.13
N LEU A 154 27.15 13.68 7.38
CA LEU A 154 27.12 12.59 8.37
C LEU A 154 27.32 11.19 7.76
N GLN A 155 27.47 11.09 6.43
CA GLN A 155 27.84 9.84 5.77
C GLN A 155 29.12 9.24 6.39
N GLY A 156 29.11 7.92 6.59
CA GLY A 156 30.19 7.16 7.23
C GLY A 156 30.34 7.33 8.75
N LYS A 157 29.70 8.34 9.36
CA LYS A 157 29.76 8.57 10.82
C LYS A 157 28.76 7.68 11.56
N ALA A 158 29.08 7.39 12.82
CA ALA A 158 28.18 6.67 13.71
C ALA A 158 27.06 7.60 14.21
N GLY A 159 25.80 7.20 14.00
CA GLY A 159 24.60 7.88 14.46
C GLY A 159 23.80 7.02 15.47
N LYS A 160 22.80 7.63 16.11
CA LYS A 160 21.85 6.95 16.99
C LYS A 160 20.43 7.24 16.53
N CYS A 161 19.62 6.20 16.37
CA CYS A 161 18.26 6.37 15.86
C CYS A 161 17.39 7.07 16.92
N PRO A 162 16.66 8.15 16.60
CA PRO A 162 15.77 8.82 17.56
C PRO A 162 14.55 7.97 17.94
N HIS A 163 14.14 7.01 17.10
CA HIS A 163 12.98 6.16 17.35
C HIS A 163 13.29 4.95 18.26
N CYS A 164 14.40 4.25 18.01
CA CYS A 164 14.74 3.02 18.75
C CYS A 164 16.03 3.10 19.57
N GLY A 165 16.87 4.12 19.36
CA GLY A 165 18.14 4.28 20.08
C GLY A 165 19.28 3.37 19.61
N GLU A 166 19.07 2.58 18.56
CA GLU A 166 20.11 1.71 17.99
C GLU A 166 21.25 2.54 17.39
N LYS A 167 22.49 2.06 17.54
CA LYS A 167 23.66 2.69 16.93
C LYS A 167 23.81 2.17 15.51
N PHE A 168 23.99 3.06 14.55
CA PHE A 168 24.15 2.70 13.15
C PHE A 168 25.23 3.56 12.48
N ARG A 169 25.71 3.15 11.30
CA ARG A 169 26.54 4.02 10.44
C ARG A 169 25.70 4.50 9.27
N VAL A 170 25.80 5.78 8.97
CA VAL A 170 25.15 6.36 7.79
C VAL A 170 25.84 5.78 6.54
N PRO A 171 25.12 5.16 5.60
CA PRO A 171 25.70 4.67 4.35
C PRO A 171 26.41 5.81 3.62
N MET A 172 27.59 5.54 3.06
CA MET A 172 28.16 6.43 2.07
C MET A 172 27.43 6.13 0.77
N LEU A 173 26.70 7.11 0.26
CA LEU A 173 26.30 7.08 -1.13
C LEU A 173 27.57 7.51 -1.84
N ASP A 174 28.37 6.51 -2.25
CA ASP A 174 29.43 6.77 -3.21
C ASP A 174 28.73 7.51 -4.35
N GLU A 175 29.14 8.78 -4.51
CA GLU A 175 28.63 9.74 -5.47
C GLU A 175 28.51 8.98 -6.77
N ALA A 176 27.27 8.57 -7.09
CA ALA A 176 27.00 7.71 -8.22
C ALA A 176 27.67 8.42 -9.37
N GLU A 177 28.66 7.76 -9.98
CA GLU A 177 29.42 8.27 -11.11
C GLU A 177 28.47 9.12 -11.93
N GLU A 178 28.64 10.45 -11.86
CA GLU A 178 27.88 11.37 -12.69
C GLU A 178 28.04 10.81 -14.09
N GLU A 179 27.00 10.14 -14.59
CA GLU A 179 27.03 9.52 -15.90
C GLU A 179 27.45 10.65 -16.83
N PRO A 180 28.63 10.55 -17.48
CA PRO A 180 29.11 11.62 -18.30
C PRO A 180 28.01 11.94 -19.29
N GLU A 181 27.64 13.22 -19.30
CA GLU A 181 26.64 13.78 -20.18
C GLU A 181 26.78 13.21 -21.60
N GLU A 182 25.63 12.91 -22.19
CA GLU A 182 25.45 13.02 -23.63
C GLU A 182 26.18 11.97 -24.50
N PHE A 183 25.73 10.72 -24.46
CA PHE A 183 25.73 9.93 -25.69
C PHE A 183 24.62 10.47 -26.59
N GLY A 184 25.01 11.39 -27.48
CA GLY A 184 24.20 11.82 -28.60
C GLY A 184 23.65 10.61 -29.33
N VAL A 185 22.32 10.52 -29.38
CA VAL A 185 21.61 9.68 -30.33
C VAL A 185 21.91 10.26 -31.70
N GLU A 186 23.00 9.79 -32.30
CA GLU A 186 23.27 9.95 -33.72
C GLU A 186 22.08 9.34 -34.45
N GLU A 187 21.33 10.20 -35.14
CA GLU A 187 20.27 9.84 -36.06
C GLU A 187 20.81 8.78 -37.02
N ASN A 188 20.46 7.51 -36.78
CA ASN A 188 20.65 6.47 -37.76
C ASN A 188 19.57 6.65 -38.83
N GLU A 189 19.84 7.58 -39.73
CA GLU A 189 19.21 7.75 -41.03
C GLU A 189 19.50 6.49 -41.85
N TYR A 190 18.76 5.41 -41.55
CA TYR A 190 18.79 4.21 -42.34
C TYR A 190 18.02 4.49 -43.62
N ALA A 191 18.75 4.97 -44.62
CA ALA A 191 18.31 5.09 -46.01
C ALA A 191 17.80 3.72 -46.49
N PHE A 192 16.48 3.55 -46.44
CA PHE A 192 15.78 2.46 -47.10
C PHE A 192 15.89 2.72 -48.60
N ALA A 193 16.76 1.97 -49.27
CA ALA A 193 16.92 2.02 -50.70
C ALA A 193 15.58 1.72 -51.39
N GLU A 194 15.04 2.72 -52.07
CA GLU A 194 14.03 2.53 -53.11
C GLU A 194 14.70 1.80 -54.28
N GLU A 195 14.64 0.47 -54.28
CA GLU A 195 14.80 -0.30 -55.51
C GLU A 195 13.50 -1.05 -55.80
N GLY A 196 12.96 -0.73 -56.98
CA GLY A 196 11.64 -1.09 -57.46
C GLY A 196 11.33 -2.58 -57.40
N VAL A 197 10.11 -2.85 -56.95
CA VAL A 197 9.34 -4.01 -57.36
C VAL A 197 8.15 -3.52 -58.17
N ASP A 198 8.39 -3.38 -59.46
CA ASP A 198 7.34 -3.28 -60.47
C ASP A 198 6.44 -4.52 -60.40
N GLU A 199 5.14 -4.24 -60.31
CA GLU A 199 4.09 -4.94 -61.05
C GLU A 199 3.99 -6.46 -60.86
N PHE A 200 3.53 -6.88 -59.68
CA PHE A 200 2.78 -8.13 -59.53
C PHE A 200 1.44 -7.84 -58.85
N ALA A 201 0.48 -7.40 -59.67
CA ALA A 201 -0.94 -7.45 -59.35
C ALA A 201 -1.41 -8.90 -59.46
N GLU A 202 -1.16 -9.70 -58.44
CA GLU A 202 -1.87 -10.95 -58.21
C GLU A 202 -2.56 -10.84 -56.85
N GLU A 203 -3.83 -11.20 -56.80
CA GLU A 203 -4.72 -11.14 -55.65
C GLU A 203 -4.21 -12.07 -54.54
N GLY A 204 -3.18 -11.63 -53.83
CA GLY A 204 -2.64 -12.29 -52.65
C GLY A 204 -3.46 -11.88 -51.43
N GLU A 205 -4.33 -12.80 -51.01
CA GLU A 205 -4.99 -12.85 -49.71
C GLU A 205 -3.94 -12.67 -48.60
N PHE A 206 -3.69 -11.41 -48.22
CA PHE A 206 -2.81 -11.03 -47.12
C PHE A 206 -3.54 -11.33 -45.80
N GLY A 207 -3.67 -12.62 -45.51
CA GLY A 207 -4.03 -13.15 -44.20
C GLY A 207 -2.86 -12.98 -43.25
N ASP A 208 -2.54 -11.74 -42.90
CA ASP A 208 -1.59 -11.40 -41.83
C ASP A 208 -2.28 -11.60 -40.47
N GLU A 209 -2.69 -12.84 -40.21
CA GLU A 209 -2.80 -13.35 -38.84
C GLU A 209 -1.36 -13.57 -38.39
N ILE A 210 -0.69 -12.51 -37.92
CA ILE A 210 0.47 -12.68 -37.05
C ILE A 210 -0.06 -13.50 -35.86
N PRO A 211 0.37 -14.77 -35.67
CA PRO A 211 -0.10 -15.53 -34.53
C PRO A 211 0.39 -14.82 -33.27
N ASP A 212 -0.52 -14.19 -32.54
CA ASP A 212 -0.31 -13.56 -31.22
C ASP A 212 0.37 -14.50 -30.18
N ASP A 213 0.52 -15.79 -30.51
CA ASP A 213 1.14 -16.81 -29.68
C ASP A 213 2.61 -17.15 -30.08
N ALA A 214 3.24 -16.42 -31.03
CA ALA A 214 4.65 -16.61 -31.40
C ALA A 214 5.64 -15.73 -30.60
N LEU A 215 5.23 -15.19 -29.45
CA LEU A 215 6.15 -14.68 -28.45
C LEU A 215 6.92 -15.88 -27.89
N VAL A 216 8.13 -16.05 -28.42
CA VAL A 216 9.21 -16.94 -28.02
C VAL A 216 8.96 -17.50 -26.61
N GLU A 217 8.67 -18.80 -26.51
CA GLU A 217 8.63 -19.56 -25.25
C GLU A 217 10.04 -19.69 -24.67
N GLU A 218 10.73 -18.55 -24.53
CA GLU A 218 12.10 -18.45 -24.07
C GLU A 218 12.13 -18.85 -22.59
N GLU A 219 12.55 -20.10 -22.37
CA GLU A 219 12.99 -20.73 -21.12
C GLU A 219 12.40 -20.15 -19.82
N LEU A 220 11.09 -19.94 -19.78
CA LEU A 220 10.40 -19.74 -18.51
C LEU A 220 10.51 -21.07 -17.77
N GLY A 221 11.35 -21.08 -16.73
CA GLY A 221 11.60 -22.24 -15.90
C GLY A 221 10.31 -22.93 -15.42
N PRO A 222 10.44 -24.11 -14.78
CA PRO A 222 9.29 -24.90 -14.38
C PRO A 222 8.26 -24.05 -13.61
N PRO A 223 6.95 -24.21 -13.90
CA PRO A 223 5.92 -23.38 -13.29
C PRO A 223 5.97 -23.51 -11.77
N HIS A 224 5.81 -22.38 -11.08
CA HIS A 224 5.85 -22.34 -9.62
C HIS A 224 4.81 -23.31 -9.01
N PRO A 225 5.14 -24.09 -7.97
CA PRO A 225 4.21 -25.06 -7.38
C PRO A 225 2.92 -24.39 -6.86
N THR A 226 3.04 -23.23 -6.21
CA THR A 226 1.88 -22.44 -5.74
C THR A 226 0.97 -22.01 -6.88
N ARG A 227 1.53 -21.69 -8.05
CA ARG A 227 0.75 -21.35 -9.24
C ARG A 227 -0.12 -22.53 -9.67
N LEU A 228 0.45 -23.74 -9.70
CA LEU A 228 -0.30 -24.94 -10.10
C LEU A 228 -1.45 -25.23 -9.14
N LEU A 229 -1.20 -25.10 -7.83
CA LEU A 229 -2.24 -25.25 -6.82
C LEU A 229 -3.33 -24.18 -6.97
N PHE A 230 -2.93 -22.92 -7.14
CA PHE A 230 -3.84 -21.81 -7.36
C PHE A 230 -4.69 -22.03 -8.62
N GLU A 231 -4.09 -22.40 -9.75
CA GLU A 231 -4.82 -22.67 -11.00
C GLU A 231 -5.85 -23.78 -10.85
N ARG A 232 -5.56 -24.80 -10.04
CA ARG A 232 -6.51 -25.89 -9.75
C ARG A 232 -7.67 -25.38 -8.89
N LEU A 233 -7.38 -24.71 -7.78
CA LEU A 233 -8.41 -24.17 -6.88
C LEU A 233 -9.26 -23.09 -7.55
N PHE A 234 -8.68 -22.29 -8.44
CA PHE A 234 -9.39 -21.25 -9.15
C PHE A 234 -10.47 -21.79 -10.11
N ARG A 235 -10.29 -23.01 -10.65
CA ARG A 235 -11.35 -23.68 -11.44
C ARG A 235 -12.53 -24.09 -10.58
N GLU A 236 -12.29 -24.46 -9.33
CA GLU A 236 -13.37 -24.83 -8.40
C GLU A 236 -14.30 -23.67 -8.07
N ARG A 237 -13.89 -22.43 -8.39
CA ARG A 237 -14.73 -21.25 -8.27
C ARG A 237 -15.98 -21.27 -9.15
N GLU A 238 -16.02 -22.11 -10.19
CA GLU A 238 -17.23 -22.34 -10.98
C GLU A 238 -18.41 -22.85 -10.13
N HIS A 239 -18.13 -23.41 -8.94
CA HIS A 239 -19.12 -23.83 -7.95
C HIS A 239 -19.59 -22.71 -7.00
N GLY A 240 -19.22 -21.45 -7.28
CA GLY A 240 -19.65 -20.27 -6.53
C GLY A 240 -18.77 -19.90 -5.35
N GLY A 241 -17.61 -20.54 -5.18
CA GLY A 241 -16.65 -20.14 -4.15
C GLY A 241 -16.03 -18.77 -4.41
N LYS A 242 -15.42 -18.16 -3.39
CA LYS A 242 -14.53 -17.01 -3.52
C LYS A 242 -13.13 -17.42 -3.13
N LEU A 243 -12.15 -17.08 -3.95
CA LEU A 243 -10.77 -17.47 -3.72
C LEU A 243 -9.98 -16.29 -3.15
N ARG A 244 -9.30 -16.52 -2.03
CA ARG A 244 -8.58 -15.50 -1.27
C ARG A 244 -7.13 -15.91 -1.06
N LEU A 245 -6.23 -14.99 -1.38
CA LEU A 245 -4.79 -15.11 -1.19
C LEU A 245 -4.36 -14.37 0.08
N HIS A 246 -3.66 -15.08 0.97
CA HIS A 246 -3.01 -14.48 2.14
C HIS A 246 -1.52 -14.34 1.85
N LEU A 247 -1.04 -13.11 1.92
CA LEU A 247 0.34 -12.74 1.65
C LEU A 247 1.16 -12.71 2.94
N SER A 248 2.48 -12.85 2.81
CA SER A 248 3.41 -12.86 3.95
C SER A 248 3.45 -11.57 4.75
N GLU A 249 3.08 -10.45 4.14
CA GLU A 249 3.00 -9.14 4.80
C GLU A 249 1.69 -8.94 5.59
N GLY A 250 0.86 -9.98 5.69
CA GLY A 250 -0.48 -9.90 6.30
C GLY A 250 -1.54 -9.32 5.36
N GLY A 251 -1.17 -9.00 4.12
CA GLY A 251 -2.09 -8.58 3.08
C GLY A 251 -3.04 -9.71 2.68
N VAL A 252 -4.30 -9.38 2.44
CA VAL A 252 -5.32 -10.31 1.97
C VAL A 252 -5.84 -9.79 0.63
N LEU A 253 -5.90 -10.67 -0.36
CA LEU A 253 -6.34 -10.32 -1.70
C LEU A 253 -7.38 -11.30 -2.22
N ASP A 254 -8.53 -10.78 -2.61
CA ASP A 254 -9.58 -11.57 -3.25
C ASP A 254 -9.29 -11.70 -4.75
N ALA A 255 -9.33 -12.94 -5.27
CA ALA A 255 -9.02 -13.24 -6.65
C ALA A 255 -10.31 -13.52 -7.43
N ASP A 256 -10.92 -12.44 -7.95
CA ASP A 256 -12.11 -12.51 -8.80
C ASP A 256 -11.79 -12.76 -10.27
N PHE A 257 -10.57 -12.49 -10.69
CA PHE A 257 -10.08 -12.82 -12.03
C PHE A 257 -8.64 -13.29 -11.94
N TYR A 258 -8.26 -14.23 -12.81
CA TYR A 258 -6.89 -14.73 -12.89
C TYR A 258 -6.41 -14.67 -14.34
N ALA A 259 -5.33 -13.95 -14.57
CA ALA A 259 -4.79 -13.73 -15.88
C ALA A 259 -3.70 -14.77 -16.17
N ARG A 260 -4.12 -15.97 -16.59
CA ARG A 260 -3.23 -17.13 -16.81
C ARG A 260 -2.07 -16.84 -17.77
N ARG A 261 -2.32 -16.05 -18.82
CA ARG A 261 -1.30 -15.66 -19.81
C ARG A 261 -0.20 -14.79 -19.20
N TYR A 262 -0.54 -13.92 -18.25
CA TYR A 262 0.38 -13.00 -17.58
C TYR A 262 1.00 -13.57 -16.29
N SER A 263 0.43 -14.65 -15.76
CA SER A 263 0.89 -15.31 -14.53
C SER A 263 2.00 -16.33 -14.81
N ARG A 264 3.10 -15.87 -15.41
CA ARG A 264 4.24 -16.70 -15.81
C ARG A 264 5.40 -16.58 -14.81
N GLY A 265 6.23 -17.61 -14.73
CA GLY A 265 7.40 -17.66 -13.83
C GLY A 265 7.02 -17.55 -12.35
N GLY A 266 7.69 -16.65 -11.64
CA GLY A 266 7.52 -16.41 -10.19
C GLY A 266 6.37 -15.48 -9.80
N TYR A 267 5.61 -14.94 -10.75
CA TYR A 267 4.53 -13.98 -10.47
C TYR A 267 3.16 -14.48 -10.93
N GLY A 268 2.14 -14.12 -10.17
CA GLY A 268 0.72 -14.30 -10.47
C GLY A 268 0.03 -12.97 -10.65
N VAL A 269 -0.77 -12.83 -11.70
CA VAL A 269 -1.58 -11.64 -11.97
C VAL A 269 -3.05 -11.99 -11.76
N VAL A 270 -3.65 -11.32 -10.78
CA VAL A 270 -5.04 -11.49 -10.38
C VAL A 270 -5.73 -10.13 -10.39
N ALA A 271 -7.05 -10.13 -10.51
CA ALA A 271 -7.83 -8.93 -10.30
C ALA A 271 -8.94 -9.18 -9.28
N SER A 272 -9.17 -8.20 -8.42
CA SER A 272 -10.29 -8.16 -7.49
C SER A 272 -11.34 -7.16 -7.99
N ARG A 273 -12.61 -7.40 -7.68
CA ARG A 273 -13.71 -6.47 -7.95
C ARG A 273 -14.18 -5.85 -6.64
N ASP A 274 -14.20 -4.53 -6.57
CA ASP A 274 -14.73 -3.84 -5.38
C ASP A 274 -16.28 -3.83 -5.37
N ASP A 275 -16.87 -3.42 -4.25
CA ASP A 275 -18.33 -3.31 -4.10
C ASP A 275 -18.97 -2.30 -5.08
N LYS A 276 -18.17 -1.35 -5.58
CA LYS A 276 -18.58 -0.34 -6.55
C LYS A 276 -18.51 -0.86 -7.99
N GLY A 277 -17.96 -2.06 -8.19
CA GLY A 277 -17.79 -2.72 -9.48
C GLY A 277 -16.52 -2.34 -10.24
N ASN A 278 -15.60 -1.57 -9.64
CA ASN A 278 -14.28 -1.30 -10.20
C ASN A 278 -13.39 -2.53 -10.08
N TYR A 279 -12.44 -2.64 -11.00
CA TYR A 279 -11.47 -3.73 -11.02
C TYR A 279 -10.11 -3.20 -10.57
N LYS A 280 -9.49 -3.92 -9.63
CA LYS A 280 -8.10 -3.69 -9.24
C LYS A 280 -7.28 -4.89 -9.68
N ILE A 281 -6.33 -4.66 -10.58
CA ILE A 281 -5.36 -5.68 -11.01
C ILE A 281 -4.17 -5.63 -10.07
N THR A 282 -3.65 -6.77 -9.65
CA THR A 282 -2.49 -6.88 -8.76
C THR A 282 -1.60 -8.03 -9.19
N ALA A 283 -0.31 -7.73 -9.34
CA ALA A 283 0.73 -8.74 -9.53
C ALA A 283 1.28 -9.14 -8.15
N VAL A 284 1.38 -10.45 -7.90
CA VAL A 284 1.79 -11.03 -6.63
C VAL A 284 2.91 -12.02 -6.89
N HIS A 285 3.99 -11.98 -6.10
CA HIS A 285 5.03 -13.01 -6.17
C HIS A 285 4.51 -14.31 -5.54
N TRP A 286 4.68 -15.45 -6.20
CA TRP A 286 4.14 -16.73 -5.72
C TRP A 286 4.75 -17.18 -4.38
N ASP A 287 6.00 -16.81 -4.09
CA ASP A 287 6.63 -17.09 -2.78
C ASP A 287 6.06 -16.21 -1.64
N ALA A 288 5.42 -15.08 -1.97
CA ALA A 288 4.77 -14.25 -0.95
C ALA A 288 3.42 -14.83 -0.50
N VAL A 289 2.86 -15.79 -1.25
CA VAL A 289 1.57 -16.42 -0.92
C VAL A 289 1.78 -17.49 0.15
N GLN A 290 1.29 -17.22 1.37
CA GLN A 290 1.40 -18.17 2.49
C GLN A 290 0.21 -19.14 2.56
N ARG A 291 -0.98 -18.69 2.16
CA ARG A 291 -2.20 -19.48 2.26
C ARG A 291 -3.19 -19.10 1.17
N ILE A 292 -3.83 -20.11 0.60
CA ILE A 292 -4.93 -19.96 -0.36
C ILE A 292 -6.19 -20.50 0.30
N GLU A 293 -7.23 -19.67 0.43
CA GLU A 293 -8.53 -20.04 0.96
C GLU A 293 -9.58 -20.02 -0.16
N VAL A 294 -10.51 -20.96 -0.12
CA VAL A 294 -11.71 -20.96 -0.97
C VAL A 294 -12.92 -20.93 -0.05
N ASP A 295 -13.54 -19.76 0.05
CA ASP A 295 -14.71 -19.49 0.89
C ASP A 295 -16.01 -19.60 0.08
N GLU A 296 -17.15 -19.55 0.76
CA GLU A 296 -18.50 -19.48 0.16
C GLU A 296 -18.84 -20.63 -0.81
N LEU A 297 -18.16 -21.78 -0.70
CA LEU A 297 -18.49 -22.98 -1.48
C LEU A 297 -19.89 -23.48 -1.11
N VAL A 298 -20.81 -23.45 -2.08
CA VAL A 298 -22.17 -23.97 -1.92
C VAL A 298 -22.15 -25.50 -1.84
N ASN A 299 -21.27 -26.14 -2.62
CA ASN A 299 -21.04 -27.58 -2.63
C ASN A 299 -19.54 -27.85 -2.55
N LEU A 300 -19.16 -28.89 -1.80
CA LEU A 300 -17.79 -29.37 -1.79
C LEU A 300 -17.54 -30.15 -3.10
N PRO A 301 -16.53 -29.80 -3.91
CA PRO A 301 -16.21 -30.55 -5.12
C PRO A 301 -15.82 -32.01 -4.80
N GLU A 302 -16.44 -32.96 -5.49
CA GLU A 302 -16.11 -34.39 -5.37
C GLU A 302 -14.67 -34.63 -5.89
N GLY A 303 -13.88 -35.41 -5.15
CA GLY A 303 -12.50 -35.75 -5.53
C GLY A 303 -11.41 -34.75 -5.10
N VAL A 304 -11.74 -33.67 -4.37
CA VAL A 304 -10.71 -32.80 -3.74
C VAL A 304 -10.05 -33.47 -2.52
N PHE A 305 -10.73 -34.43 -1.89
CA PHE A 305 -10.28 -35.10 -0.66
C PHE A 305 -10.04 -36.62 -0.82
N GLU A 306 -10.05 -37.14 -2.04
CA GLU A 306 -9.77 -38.57 -2.32
C GLU A 306 -8.31 -38.83 -2.70
#